data_AF-A0A966ILE5-F1
#
_entry.id   AF-A0A966ILE5-F1
#
_cell.length_a   1.000
_cell.length_b   1.000
_cell.length_c   1.000
_cell.angle_alpha   90.00
_cell.angle_beta   90.00
_cell.angle_gamma   90.00
#
_symmetry.space_group_name_H-M   'P 1'
#
loop_
_entity.id
_entity.type
_entity.pdbx_description
1 polymer ?
#
loop_
_entity_poly.entity_id
_entity_poly.type
_entity_poly.pdbx_seq_one_letter_code
_entity_poly.pdbx_strand_id
1 'polypeptide(L)'
;MNAPISLDSLSEIDTQSHRLREIPYNYTSFSDREIVIRLLGVKAWEILEQLRSVRRTGRSARMLFEVLGDIWVVERNPYLQDDLLDNPTRREALIQALWHRLGEVEKRISGDFAEQVSDLLAAARIAVESFANNFQTVSQLRKHAKKVFSKFTHADNIAFDGMSRVAHVTDATDWRIEYPFVVLKPDTEAEIPNLVRACIELGLTIVPRGGGTGYTGGAIPMVAMSAVINTEKLIDLGDVTHRVLPGLSNPVPTIFSGAGVVTRRVADAAEKHGLVFAVDPTSADASCIGGNIAMNAGGKKAVLWGTALDNLATWRMVDPDGNWLDVERLDHNLGKIHDQALARFRLTWSDGKAAPQVKVLRSEVLEIEGAKFRKAGLGKDVTDKFLSGLPGIQKEGCDGLITSATWILHRMPKHMRTVCLEFFGQARDAIPSIVEIKAYLDDLSKKGGPLLAGLEHLDDRYLKAVGYSTKSKRNGLPKMVLIGDIAGENEEAVAAAT
;
A
#
# COMPACT_ATOMS: atom_id res chain seq x y z
N MET A 1 -11.34 5.01 -13.67
CA MET A 1 -10.77 4.63 -14.99
C MET A 1 -11.05 5.74 -15.98
N ASN A 2 -10.00 6.49 -16.36
CA ASN A 2 -10.02 7.42 -17.48
C ASN A 2 -9.61 6.66 -18.74
N ALA A 3 -10.57 6.37 -19.61
CA ALA A 3 -10.25 6.12 -21.02
C ALA A 3 -9.94 7.49 -21.66
N PRO A 4 -9.06 7.58 -22.66
CA PRO A 4 -8.91 8.81 -23.44
C PRO A 4 -10.23 9.07 -24.16
N ILE A 5 -10.90 10.15 -23.76
CA ILE A 5 -12.11 10.65 -24.42
C ILE A 5 -11.71 11.10 -25.82
N SER A 6 -12.39 10.60 -26.85
CA SER A 6 -12.22 11.04 -28.24
C SER A 6 -12.39 12.56 -28.33
N LEU A 7 -11.45 13.25 -29.01
CA LEU A 7 -11.47 14.70 -29.22
C LEU A 7 -12.80 15.21 -29.81
N ASP A 8 -13.52 14.39 -30.56
CA ASP A 8 -14.80 14.75 -31.19
C ASP A 8 -15.99 14.77 -30.22
N SER A 9 -15.85 14.20 -29.01
CA SER A 9 -16.91 14.22 -27.99
C SER A 9 -16.88 15.46 -27.10
N LEU A 10 -15.98 16.41 -27.37
CA LEU A 10 -15.88 17.68 -26.64
C LEU A 10 -16.74 18.81 -27.25
N SER A 11 -17.32 18.64 -28.45
CA SER A 11 -18.05 19.72 -29.13
C SER A 11 -19.56 19.78 -28.86
N GLU A 12 -20.16 18.77 -28.22
CA GLU A 12 -21.62 18.70 -28.02
C GLU A 12 -22.05 18.44 -26.56
N ILE A 13 -21.29 18.94 -25.59
CA ILE A 13 -21.70 18.90 -24.18
C ILE A 13 -22.28 20.26 -23.77
N ASP A 14 -23.61 20.33 -23.82
CA ASP A 14 -24.55 21.07 -22.97
C ASP A 14 -24.05 22.39 -22.35
N THR A 15 -24.46 23.50 -22.96
CA THR A 15 -24.13 24.88 -22.59
C THR A 15 -24.81 25.42 -21.31
N GLN A 16 -25.32 24.57 -20.41
CA GLN A 16 -26.05 25.04 -19.21
C GLN A 16 -25.69 24.42 -17.85
N SER A 17 -24.58 23.68 -17.71
CA SER A 17 -24.03 23.41 -16.37
C SER A 17 -22.76 24.24 -16.14
N HIS A 18 -22.79 25.09 -15.11
CA HIS A 18 -21.57 25.70 -14.57
C HIS A 18 -20.67 24.55 -14.09
N ARG A 19 -19.73 24.09 -14.94
CA ARG A 19 -18.67 23.17 -14.54
C ARG A 19 -17.89 23.81 -13.40
N LEU A 20 -18.14 23.32 -12.19
CA LEU A 20 -17.31 23.57 -11.02
C LEU A 20 -15.87 23.23 -11.42
N ARG A 21 -14.93 24.11 -11.07
CA ARG A 21 -13.52 23.90 -11.35
C ARG A 21 -13.06 22.76 -10.44
N GLU A 22 -13.02 21.53 -10.95
CA GLU A 22 -12.36 20.43 -10.25
C GLU A 22 -10.90 20.85 -10.03
N ILE A 23 -10.51 21.03 -8.76
CA ILE A 23 -9.11 21.20 -8.39
C ILE A 23 -8.38 19.98 -8.97
N PRO A 24 -7.35 20.16 -9.82
CA PRO A 24 -6.72 19.04 -10.51
C PRO A 24 -6.28 17.97 -9.50
N TYR A 25 -6.55 16.71 -9.88
CA TYR A 25 -6.26 15.44 -9.19
C TYR A 25 -4.83 15.29 -8.61
N ASN A 26 -3.93 16.24 -8.86
CA ASN A 26 -2.50 16.12 -8.55
C ASN A 26 -2.12 16.51 -7.12
N TYR A 27 -2.99 17.20 -6.35
CA TYR A 27 -2.62 17.71 -5.02
C TYR A 27 -3.58 17.31 -3.88
N THR A 28 -4.76 16.78 -4.20
CA THR A 28 -5.75 16.39 -3.21
C THR A 28 -6.78 15.42 -3.80
N SER A 29 -7.24 14.46 -2.99
CA SER A 29 -8.39 13.60 -3.31
C SER A 29 -9.72 14.17 -2.79
N PHE A 30 -9.73 15.40 -2.27
CA PHE A 30 -10.91 16.07 -1.71
C PHE A 30 -11.59 17.02 -2.71
N SER A 31 -12.92 17.00 -2.71
CA SER A 31 -13.80 17.96 -3.36
C SER A 31 -13.86 19.30 -2.62
N ASP A 32 -14.36 20.35 -3.29
CA ASP A 32 -14.60 21.67 -2.66
C ASP A 32 -15.43 21.57 -1.38
N ARG A 33 -16.46 20.70 -1.38
CA ARG A 33 -17.28 20.45 -0.20
C ARG A 33 -16.45 19.95 0.97
N GLU A 34 -15.60 18.97 0.73
CA GLU A 34 -14.77 18.37 1.78
C GLU A 34 -13.71 19.35 2.29
N ILE A 35 -13.14 20.17 1.41
CA ILE A 35 -12.18 21.21 1.78
C ILE A 35 -12.85 22.25 2.68
N VAL A 36 -14.03 22.76 2.28
CA VAL A 36 -14.78 23.72 3.10
C VAL A 36 -15.16 23.12 4.44
N ILE A 37 -15.63 21.86 4.48
CA ILE A 37 -15.99 21.20 5.74
C ILE A 37 -14.77 21.04 6.65
N ARG A 38 -13.61 20.71 6.10
CA ARG A 38 -12.35 20.57 6.88
C ARG A 38 -11.88 21.90 7.45
N LEU A 39 -11.98 22.99 6.68
CA LEU A 39 -11.49 24.30 7.11
C LEU A 39 -12.49 25.04 8.00
N LEU A 40 -13.79 24.97 7.67
CA LEU A 40 -14.84 25.82 8.28
C LEU A 40 -15.94 25.04 9.01
N GLY A 41 -16.02 23.72 8.83
CA GLY A 41 -17.05 22.86 9.43
C GLY A 41 -18.31 22.71 8.57
N VAL A 42 -19.17 21.76 8.97
CA VAL A 42 -20.40 21.38 8.24
C VAL A 42 -21.40 22.54 8.15
N LYS A 43 -21.60 23.28 9.26
CA LYS A 43 -22.51 24.44 9.30
C LYS A 43 -22.15 25.50 8.25
N ALA A 44 -20.85 25.77 8.06
CA ALA A 44 -20.39 26.73 7.07
C ALA A 44 -20.70 26.29 5.63
N TRP A 45 -20.57 24.99 5.33
CA TRP A 45 -20.95 24.46 4.03
C TRP A 45 -22.45 24.62 3.75
N GLU A 46 -23.31 24.33 4.73
CA GLU A 46 -24.76 24.50 4.62
C GLU A 46 -25.15 25.96 4.36
N ILE A 47 -24.51 26.90 5.07
CA ILE A 47 -24.70 28.33 4.84
C ILE A 47 -24.26 28.72 3.42
N LEU A 48 -23.11 28.22 2.94
CA LEU A 48 -22.63 28.51 1.58
C LEU A 48 -23.60 28.00 0.50
N GLU A 49 -24.17 26.81 0.66
CA GLU A 49 -25.18 26.28 -0.25
C GLU A 49 -26.45 27.13 -0.26
N GLN A 50 -26.91 27.59 0.90
CA GLN A 50 -28.03 28.53 1.00
C GLN A 50 -27.73 29.83 0.25
N LEU A 51 -26.55 30.43 0.47
CA LEU A 51 -26.15 31.69 -0.16
C LEU A 51 -25.89 31.56 -1.67
N ARG A 52 -25.50 30.38 -2.17
CA ARG A 52 -25.30 30.10 -3.61
C ARG A 52 -26.59 30.20 -4.41
N SER A 53 -27.73 29.92 -3.80
CA SER A 53 -29.04 30.07 -4.45
C SER A 53 -29.42 31.54 -4.72
N VAL A 54 -28.66 32.50 -4.18
CA VAL A 54 -28.96 33.94 -4.22
C VAL A 54 -28.01 34.69 -5.18
N ARG A 55 -28.56 35.33 -6.22
CA ARG A 55 -27.82 36.00 -7.33
C ARG A 55 -26.91 37.19 -6.96
N ARG A 56 -26.70 37.54 -5.67
CA ARG A 56 -26.02 38.78 -5.24
C ARG A 56 -24.61 38.62 -4.61
N THR A 57 -24.10 37.40 -4.42
CA THR A 57 -22.94 37.15 -3.52
C THR A 57 -21.57 36.99 -4.19
N GLY A 58 -21.46 37.16 -5.51
CA GLY A 58 -20.29 36.71 -6.30
C GLY A 58 -18.91 37.24 -5.87
N ARG A 59 -18.78 38.52 -5.49
CA ARG A 59 -17.47 39.11 -5.14
C ARG A 59 -16.99 38.72 -3.74
N SER A 60 -17.87 38.75 -2.75
CA SER A 60 -17.54 38.36 -1.37
C SER A 60 -17.27 36.85 -1.26
N ALA A 61 -18.08 36.04 -1.95
CA ALA A 61 -17.86 34.60 -2.04
C ALA A 61 -16.49 34.29 -2.68
N ARG A 62 -16.13 34.97 -3.77
CA ARG A 62 -14.81 34.82 -4.40
C ARG A 62 -13.66 35.12 -3.43
N MET A 63 -13.73 36.23 -2.67
CA MET A 63 -12.68 36.59 -1.71
C MET A 63 -12.55 35.55 -0.58
N LEU A 64 -13.68 35.00 -0.10
CA LEU A 64 -13.66 33.89 0.86
C LEU A 64 -13.01 32.64 0.27
N PHE A 65 -13.38 32.23 -0.95
CA PHE A 65 -12.76 31.08 -1.62
C PHE A 65 -11.27 31.30 -1.92
N GLU A 66 -10.82 32.53 -2.19
CA GLU A 66 -9.41 32.87 -2.30
C GLU A 66 -8.68 32.65 -0.96
N VAL A 67 -9.27 33.06 0.17
CA VAL A 67 -8.70 32.79 1.52
C VAL A 67 -8.60 31.29 1.79
N LEU A 68 -9.68 30.54 1.54
CA LEU A 68 -9.68 29.08 1.76
C LEU A 68 -8.72 28.36 0.82
N GLY A 69 -8.63 28.80 -0.44
CA GLY A 69 -7.70 28.27 -1.43
C GLY A 69 -6.25 28.49 -1.04
N ASP A 70 -5.89 29.68 -0.57
CA ASP A 70 -4.53 30.00 -0.10
C ASP A 70 -4.14 29.14 1.12
N ILE A 71 -5.04 28.99 2.11
CA ILE A 71 -4.81 28.09 3.26
C ILE A 71 -4.60 26.65 2.77
N TRP A 72 -5.53 26.15 1.96
CA TRP A 72 -5.52 24.78 1.49
C TRP A 72 -4.28 24.44 0.67
N VAL A 73 -3.89 25.31 -0.26
CA VAL A 73 -2.71 25.10 -1.11
C VAL A 73 -1.44 25.01 -0.27
N VAL A 74 -1.31 25.81 0.78
CA VAL A 74 -0.14 25.75 1.68
C VAL A 74 -0.17 24.49 2.55
N GLU A 75 -1.32 24.15 3.13
CA GLU A 75 -1.46 22.92 3.95
C GLU A 75 -1.20 21.64 3.15
N ARG A 76 -1.53 21.65 1.85
CA ARG A 76 -1.38 20.51 0.93
C ARG A 76 -0.11 20.54 0.09
N ASN A 77 0.78 21.49 0.33
CA ASN A 77 2.03 21.56 -0.39
C ASN A 77 3.21 21.70 0.60
N PRO A 78 3.88 20.59 0.93
CA PRO A 78 5.04 20.60 1.81
C PRO A 78 6.14 21.58 1.40
N TYR A 79 6.34 21.83 0.10
CA TYR A 79 7.33 22.80 -0.37
C TYR A 79 6.96 24.25 -0.02
N LEU A 80 5.67 24.61 -0.12
CA LEU A 80 5.20 25.92 0.30
C LEU A 80 5.23 26.05 1.82
N GLN A 81 4.86 24.98 2.54
CA GLN A 81 4.95 24.95 3.99
C GLN A 81 6.40 25.17 4.46
N ASP A 82 7.37 24.49 3.85
CA ASP A 82 8.78 24.63 4.17
C ASP A 82 9.30 26.05 3.83
N ASP A 83 8.98 26.61 2.65
CA ASP A 83 9.35 28.00 2.30
C ASP A 83 8.82 29.01 3.33
N LEU A 84 7.56 28.88 3.75
CA LEU A 84 6.94 29.78 4.72
C LEU A 84 7.42 29.55 6.17
N LEU A 85 7.90 28.36 6.50
CA LEU A 85 8.59 28.11 7.77
C LEU A 85 9.96 28.80 7.80
N ASP A 86 10.67 28.79 6.68
CA ASP A 86 12.03 29.33 6.54
C ASP A 86 12.06 30.84 6.25
N ASN A 87 10.98 31.41 5.69
CA ASN A 87 10.82 32.84 5.42
C ASN A 87 9.68 33.49 6.26
N PRO A 88 9.97 33.96 7.49
CA PRO A 88 9.00 34.63 8.34
C PRO A 88 8.32 35.84 7.68
N THR A 89 9.05 36.63 6.89
CA THR A 89 8.52 37.81 6.19
C THR A 89 7.47 37.43 5.14
N ARG A 90 7.70 36.37 4.36
CA ARG A 90 6.71 35.87 3.38
C ARG A 90 5.48 35.32 4.07
N ARG A 91 5.69 34.56 5.16
CA ARG A 91 4.61 34.03 6.00
C ARG A 91 3.74 35.16 6.55
N GLU A 92 4.35 36.20 7.10
CA GLU A 92 3.61 37.35 7.63
C GLU A 92 2.85 38.08 6.52
N ALA A 93 3.46 38.32 5.36
CA ALA A 93 2.79 38.94 4.22
C ALA A 93 1.57 38.14 3.74
N LEU A 94 1.66 36.81 3.68
CA LEU A 94 0.54 35.94 3.36
C LEU A 94 -0.58 36.07 4.41
N ILE A 95 -0.25 35.94 5.69
CA ILE A 95 -1.23 36.02 6.79
C ILE A 95 -1.93 37.39 6.78
N GLN A 96 -1.19 38.48 6.61
CA GLN A 96 -1.76 39.83 6.49
C GLN A 96 -2.71 39.96 5.29
N ALA A 97 -2.36 39.36 4.14
CA ALA A 97 -3.23 39.34 2.97
C ALA A 97 -4.54 38.57 3.22
N LEU A 98 -4.49 37.44 3.93
CA LEU A 98 -5.70 36.69 4.32
C LEU A 98 -6.62 37.53 5.21
N TRP A 99 -6.07 38.17 6.25
CA TRP A 99 -6.82 39.06 7.13
C TRP A 99 -7.41 40.27 6.40
N HIS A 100 -6.65 40.87 5.48
CA HIS A 100 -7.13 41.98 4.66
C HIS A 100 -8.35 41.57 3.81
N ARG A 101 -8.29 40.39 3.16
CA ARG A 101 -9.44 39.88 2.38
C ARG A 101 -10.66 39.63 3.24
N LEU A 102 -10.52 39.05 4.44
CA LEU A 102 -11.64 38.88 5.36
C LEU A 102 -12.24 40.22 5.81
N GLY A 103 -11.40 41.23 6.07
CA GLY A 103 -11.88 42.59 6.38
C GLY A 103 -12.64 43.26 5.23
N GLU A 104 -12.23 43.02 3.97
CA GLU A 104 -12.96 43.51 2.80
C GLU A 104 -14.31 42.82 2.58
N VAL A 105 -14.43 41.55 2.97
CA VAL A 105 -15.72 40.83 2.98
C VAL A 105 -16.64 41.39 4.06
N GLU A 106 -16.10 41.67 5.25
CA GLU A 106 -16.85 42.25 6.37
C GLU A 106 -17.45 43.62 6.04
N LYS A 107 -16.69 44.51 5.40
CA LYS A 107 -17.20 45.83 4.97
C LYS A 107 -18.39 45.76 4.00
N ARG A 108 -18.63 44.60 3.39
CA ARG A 108 -19.69 44.38 2.39
C ARG A 108 -20.88 43.62 2.96
N ILE A 109 -20.87 43.28 4.25
CA ILE A 109 -22.02 42.66 4.92
C ILE A 109 -23.18 43.66 4.88
N SER A 110 -24.27 43.28 4.21
CA SER A 110 -25.50 44.06 4.13
C SER A 110 -26.69 43.18 3.73
N GLY A 111 -27.89 43.60 4.12
CA GLY A 111 -29.15 42.96 3.73
C GLY A 111 -29.52 41.70 4.52
N ASP A 112 -30.49 40.95 4.00
CA ASP A 112 -31.20 39.86 4.69
C ASP A 112 -30.34 38.64 5.04
N PHE A 113 -29.10 38.59 4.54
CA PHE A 113 -28.15 37.48 4.77
C PHE A 113 -26.95 37.85 5.65
N ALA A 114 -27.04 38.99 6.36
CA ALA A 114 -25.91 39.52 7.13
C ALA A 114 -25.45 38.56 8.24
N GLU A 115 -26.38 37.88 8.91
CA GLU A 115 -26.09 36.91 9.97
C GLU A 115 -25.33 35.69 9.43
N GLN A 116 -25.81 35.11 8.33
CA GLN A 116 -25.16 33.97 7.66
C GLN A 116 -23.74 34.31 7.20
N VAL A 117 -23.53 35.49 6.62
CA VAL A 117 -22.20 35.94 6.18
C VAL A 117 -21.28 36.20 7.39
N SER A 118 -21.83 36.71 8.49
CA SER A 118 -21.09 36.90 9.74
C SER A 118 -20.62 35.56 10.33
N ASP A 119 -21.49 34.54 10.33
CA ASP A 119 -21.16 33.18 10.76
C ASP A 119 -20.03 32.57 9.91
N LEU A 120 -20.08 32.74 8.59
CA LEU A 120 -19.01 32.28 7.69
C LEU A 120 -17.69 33.01 7.95
N LEU A 121 -17.73 34.32 8.18
CA LEU A 121 -16.54 35.09 8.50
C LEU A 121 -15.95 34.69 9.84
N ALA A 122 -16.76 34.43 10.86
CA ALA A 122 -16.28 33.93 12.14
C ALA A 122 -15.54 32.60 11.98
N ALA A 123 -16.12 31.65 11.22
CA ALA A 123 -15.44 30.39 10.91
C ALA A 123 -14.14 30.60 10.12
N ALA A 124 -14.13 31.50 9.13
CA ALA A 124 -12.95 31.79 8.33
C ALA A 124 -11.83 32.47 9.13
N ARG A 125 -12.16 33.33 10.10
CA ARG A 125 -11.19 33.93 11.02
C ARG A 125 -10.51 32.86 11.88
N ILE A 126 -11.29 31.93 12.44
CA ILE A 126 -10.75 30.79 13.19
C ILE A 126 -9.81 29.95 12.30
N ALA A 127 -10.18 29.72 11.04
CA ALA A 127 -9.32 28.99 10.10
C ALA A 127 -8.00 29.73 9.82
N VAL A 128 -8.03 31.06 9.61
CA VAL A 128 -6.81 31.87 9.42
C VAL A 128 -5.95 31.90 10.68
N GLU A 129 -6.54 32.03 11.87
CA GLU A 129 -5.82 31.96 13.15
C GLU A 129 -5.15 30.60 13.34
N SER A 130 -5.88 29.51 13.11
CA SER A 130 -5.36 28.15 13.17
C SER A 130 -4.19 27.95 12.21
N PHE A 131 -4.37 28.37 10.95
CA PHE A 131 -3.34 28.33 9.91
C PHE A 131 -2.08 29.10 10.32
N ALA A 132 -2.23 30.33 10.84
CA ALA A 132 -1.11 31.16 11.29
C ALA A 132 -0.37 30.52 12.48
N ASN A 133 -1.10 30.03 13.47
CA ASN A 133 -0.53 29.39 14.67
C ASN A 133 0.17 28.07 14.33
N ASN A 134 -0.30 27.35 13.31
CA ASN A 134 0.23 26.05 12.92
C ASN A 134 1.72 26.09 12.54
N PHE A 135 2.22 27.18 11.96
CA PHE A 135 3.65 27.30 11.62
C PHE A 135 4.56 27.21 12.85
N GLN A 136 4.18 27.89 13.94
CA GLN A 136 4.94 27.84 15.19
C GLN A 136 4.85 26.45 15.82
N THR A 137 3.64 25.88 15.85
CA THR A 137 3.39 24.52 16.36
C THR A 137 4.24 23.49 15.61
N VAL A 138 4.19 23.47 14.28
CA VAL A 138 4.98 22.56 13.44
C VAL A 138 6.48 22.75 13.66
N SER A 139 6.97 23.99 13.75
CA SER A 139 8.38 24.27 14.01
C SER A 139 8.85 23.68 15.36
N GLN A 140 8.05 23.84 16.41
CA GLN A 140 8.35 23.29 17.73
C GLN A 140 8.29 21.76 17.74
N LEU A 141 7.27 21.17 17.12
CA LEU A 141 7.13 19.71 16.98
C LEU A 141 8.30 19.12 16.20
N ARG A 142 8.71 19.72 15.07
CA ARG A 142 9.86 19.26 14.27
C ARG A 142 11.15 19.28 15.09
N LYS A 143 11.39 20.34 15.87
CA LYS A 143 12.56 20.43 16.77
C LYS A 143 12.53 19.34 17.84
N HIS A 144 11.38 19.12 18.48
CA HIS A 144 11.23 18.09 19.50
C HIS A 144 11.43 16.68 18.92
N ALA A 145 10.72 16.36 17.84
CA ALA A 145 10.83 15.08 17.15
C ALA A 145 12.26 14.80 16.66
N LYS A 146 12.93 15.79 16.06
CA LYS A 146 14.33 15.65 15.64
C LYS A 146 15.23 15.30 16.83
N LYS A 147 15.06 15.95 17.98
CA LYS A 147 15.83 15.66 19.21
C LYS A 147 15.58 14.24 19.73
N VAL A 148 14.35 13.73 19.64
CA VAL A 148 14.01 12.36 20.07
C VAL A 148 14.60 11.33 19.11
N PHE A 149 14.31 11.44 17.81
CA PHE A 149 14.75 10.46 16.81
C PHE A 149 16.27 10.41 16.60
N SER A 150 16.98 11.54 16.74
CA SER A 150 18.44 11.59 16.56
C SER A 150 19.23 10.78 17.60
N LYS A 151 18.56 10.28 18.65
CA LYS A 151 19.16 9.34 19.61
C LYS A 151 19.28 7.91 19.05
N PHE A 152 18.50 7.60 18.02
CA PHE A 152 18.27 6.23 17.55
C PHE A 152 18.56 6.03 16.07
N THR A 153 18.65 7.12 15.28
CA THR A 153 18.99 7.06 13.86
C THR A 153 19.81 8.29 13.47
N HIS A 154 20.48 8.22 12.32
CA HIS A 154 21.22 9.36 11.77
C HIS A 154 20.29 10.53 11.42
N ALA A 155 20.78 11.77 11.54
CA ALA A 155 19.95 12.96 11.31
C ALA A 155 19.33 13.02 9.89
N ASP A 156 20.05 12.51 8.89
CA ASP A 156 19.60 12.47 7.48
C ASP A 156 18.49 11.43 7.22
N ASN A 157 18.27 10.53 8.18
CA ASN A 157 17.17 9.57 8.15
C ASN A 157 15.86 10.16 8.69
N ILE A 158 15.87 11.39 9.20
CA ILE A 158 14.72 12.09 9.78
C ILE A 158 14.29 13.18 8.79
N ALA A 159 13.38 12.82 7.89
CA ALA A 159 13.01 13.67 6.77
C ALA A 159 11.69 14.42 7.01
N PHE A 160 11.80 15.73 7.16
CA PHE A 160 10.66 16.66 7.20
C PHE A 160 10.45 17.39 5.87
N ASP A 161 11.36 17.21 4.92
CA ASP A 161 11.40 17.94 3.66
C ASP A 161 10.25 17.55 2.71
N GLY A 162 9.89 18.48 1.84
CA GLY A 162 8.82 18.27 0.88
C GLY A 162 9.01 17.09 -0.06
N MET A 163 10.23 16.79 -0.53
CA MET A 163 10.47 15.68 -1.45
C MET A 163 10.14 14.33 -0.80
N SER A 164 10.67 14.11 0.41
CA SER A 164 10.40 12.90 1.17
C SER A 164 8.90 12.77 1.47
N ARG A 165 8.26 13.82 1.97
CA ARG A 165 6.83 13.77 2.33
C ARG A 165 5.93 13.54 1.12
N VAL A 166 6.23 14.14 -0.04
CA VAL A 166 5.46 13.97 -1.28
C VAL A 166 5.64 12.56 -1.86
N ALA A 167 6.85 11.99 -1.82
CA ALA A 167 7.08 10.62 -2.31
C ALA A 167 6.38 9.54 -1.47
N HIS A 168 5.95 9.87 -0.24
CA HIS A 168 5.38 8.92 0.72
C HIS A 168 3.91 9.24 1.09
N VAL A 169 3.27 10.15 0.36
CA VAL A 169 1.87 10.55 0.61
C VAL A 169 0.85 9.55 0.07
N THR A 170 1.25 8.68 -0.87
CA THR A 170 0.34 7.80 -1.61
C THR A 170 0.97 6.45 -1.93
N ASP A 171 0.15 5.45 -2.25
CA ASP A 171 0.55 4.17 -2.83
C ASP A 171 0.01 4.04 -4.27
N ALA A 172 -0.07 2.82 -4.81
CA ALA A 172 -0.54 2.61 -6.19
C ALA A 172 -2.04 2.90 -6.39
N THR A 173 -2.81 3.14 -5.33
CA THR A 173 -4.19 3.68 -5.44
C THR A 173 -4.22 5.14 -5.89
N ASP A 174 -3.10 5.85 -5.78
CA ASP A 174 -2.94 7.28 -6.08
C ASP A 174 -3.80 8.21 -5.20
N TRP A 175 -4.33 7.71 -4.07
CA TRP A 175 -5.06 8.52 -3.10
C TRP A 175 -4.11 9.39 -2.27
N ARG A 176 -4.45 10.67 -2.09
CA ARG A 176 -3.65 11.64 -1.34
C ARG A 176 -4.51 12.25 -0.23
N ILE A 177 -4.50 11.59 0.93
CA ILE A 177 -5.34 11.96 2.08
C ILE A 177 -4.59 12.93 3.00
N GLU A 178 -3.51 12.53 3.66
CA GLU A 178 -2.65 13.42 4.45
C GLU A 178 -1.18 13.28 4.06
N TYR A 179 -0.41 14.36 4.19
CA TYR A 179 1.05 14.30 4.15
C TYR A 179 1.56 13.83 5.51
N PRO A 180 2.53 12.91 5.55
CA PRO A 180 3.09 12.48 6.82
C PRO A 180 3.80 13.65 7.50
N PHE A 181 3.79 13.70 8.82
CA PHE A 181 4.55 14.69 9.59
C PHE A 181 6.05 14.51 9.38
N VAL A 182 6.51 13.25 9.36
CA VAL A 182 7.91 12.88 9.16
C VAL A 182 8.02 11.56 8.38
N VAL A 183 9.07 11.43 7.57
CA VAL A 183 9.48 10.16 6.97
C VAL A 183 10.78 9.72 7.63
N LEU A 184 10.79 8.52 8.20
CA LEU A 184 11.94 7.90 8.83
C LEU A 184 12.53 6.84 7.90
N LYS A 185 13.85 6.88 7.69
CA LYS A 185 14.58 6.02 6.73
C LYS A 185 15.75 5.29 7.42
N PRO A 186 15.47 4.37 8.37
CA PRO A 186 16.51 3.67 9.14
C PRO A 186 17.53 2.98 8.23
N ASP A 187 18.80 2.93 8.64
CA ASP A 187 19.87 2.22 7.90
C ASP A 187 19.86 0.73 8.20
N THR A 188 19.46 0.36 9.42
CA THR A 188 19.54 -1.00 9.94
C THR A 188 18.26 -1.41 10.67
N GLU A 189 17.96 -2.71 10.73
CA GLU A 189 16.79 -3.18 11.47
C GLU A 189 16.87 -2.83 12.96
N ALA A 190 18.08 -2.75 13.52
CA ALA A 190 18.33 -2.48 14.94
C ALA A 190 17.78 -1.11 15.43
N GLU A 191 17.53 -0.18 14.51
CA GLU A 191 16.97 1.13 14.82
C GLU A 191 15.45 1.08 15.03
N ILE A 192 14.75 0.13 14.38
CA ILE A 192 13.29 0.06 14.31
C ILE A 192 12.63 0.04 15.70
N PRO A 193 13.06 -0.80 16.67
CA PRO A 193 12.47 -0.82 18.02
C PRO A 193 12.34 0.55 18.69
N ASN A 194 13.42 1.34 18.63
CA ASN A 194 13.45 2.64 19.30
C ASN A 194 12.74 3.72 18.49
N LEU A 195 12.74 3.62 17.15
CA LEU A 195 11.93 4.50 16.32
C LEU A 195 10.42 4.29 16.56
N VAL A 196 9.97 3.03 16.69
CA VAL A 196 8.57 2.73 17.04
C VAL A 196 8.20 3.37 18.38
N ARG A 197 8.98 3.13 19.43
CA ARG A 197 8.71 3.73 20.76
C ARG A 197 8.72 5.25 20.73
N ALA A 198 9.67 5.85 20.02
CA ALA A 198 9.76 7.29 19.85
C ALA A 198 8.53 7.87 19.12
N CYS A 199 8.03 7.20 18.08
CA CYS A 199 6.80 7.60 17.40
C CYS A 199 5.59 7.58 18.35
N ILE A 200 5.44 6.51 19.15
CA ILE A 200 4.36 6.40 20.13
C ILE A 200 4.48 7.48 21.23
N GLU A 201 5.68 7.73 21.75
CA GLU A 201 5.94 8.82 22.72
C GLU A 201 5.56 10.20 22.17
N LEU A 202 5.81 10.43 20.88
CA LEU A 202 5.47 11.67 20.17
C LEU A 202 3.99 11.75 19.73
N GLY A 203 3.18 10.72 20.00
CA GLY A 203 1.78 10.67 19.59
C GLY A 203 1.58 10.55 18.07
N LEU A 204 2.54 9.97 17.35
CA LEU A 204 2.50 9.79 15.90
C LEU A 204 1.90 8.44 15.53
N THR A 205 0.92 8.44 14.62
CA THR A 205 0.45 7.22 13.95
C THR A 205 1.55 6.69 13.04
N ILE A 206 1.96 5.43 13.23
CA ILE A 206 3.01 4.81 12.42
C ILE A 206 2.40 4.21 11.16
N VAL A 207 2.99 4.51 10.00
CA VAL A 207 2.66 3.90 8.71
C VAL A 207 3.90 3.16 8.19
N PRO A 208 3.96 1.82 8.32
CA PRO A 208 5.04 1.03 7.76
C PRO A 208 5.01 1.08 6.23
N ARG A 209 6.16 1.24 5.60
CA ARG A 209 6.23 1.35 4.14
C ARG A 209 7.48 0.66 3.58
N GLY A 210 7.29 -0.10 2.49
CA GLY A 210 8.35 -0.51 1.56
C GLY A 210 8.19 0.29 0.26
N GLY A 211 8.31 -0.36 -0.91
CA GLY A 211 8.21 0.31 -2.22
C GLY A 211 6.87 0.96 -2.61
N GLY A 212 5.87 1.05 -1.71
CA GLY A 212 4.64 1.81 -1.95
C GLY A 212 3.72 1.29 -3.06
N THR A 213 3.84 0.02 -3.45
CA THR A 213 3.10 -0.56 -4.60
C THR A 213 1.74 -1.16 -4.23
N GLY A 214 1.20 -0.86 -3.06
CA GLY A 214 -0.07 -1.42 -2.58
C GLY A 214 -1.28 -0.81 -3.30
N TYR A 215 -2.35 -1.59 -3.47
CA TYR A 215 -3.61 -1.17 -4.09
C TYR A 215 -4.80 -1.11 -3.11
N THR A 216 -4.51 -1.13 -1.81
CA THR A 216 -5.53 -1.13 -0.74
C THR A 216 -5.50 0.12 0.13
N GLY A 217 -4.57 1.05 -0.12
CA GLY A 217 -4.40 2.26 0.69
C GLY A 217 -3.61 2.04 1.99
N GLY A 218 -3.07 0.84 2.23
CA GLY A 218 -2.41 0.48 3.49
C GLY A 218 -1.13 1.27 3.79
N ALA A 219 -0.52 1.91 2.79
CA ALA A 219 0.68 2.74 2.98
C ALA A 219 0.40 4.25 2.88
N ILE A 220 -0.87 4.66 2.99
CA ILE A 220 -1.31 6.05 2.87
C ILE A 220 -1.48 6.67 4.26
N PRO A 221 -0.86 7.83 4.54
CA PRO A 221 -1.12 8.56 5.77
C PRO A 221 -2.54 9.11 5.77
N MET A 222 -3.33 8.68 6.77
CA MET A 222 -4.73 9.11 6.94
C MET A 222 -4.89 10.29 7.91
N VAL A 223 -3.84 10.60 8.67
CA VAL A 223 -3.80 11.69 9.66
C VAL A 223 -2.50 12.47 9.55
N ALA A 224 -2.55 13.79 9.79
CA ALA A 224 -1.39 14.67 9.68
C ALA A 224 -0.26 14.31 10.67
N MET A 225 -0.62 13.93 11.90
CA MET A 225 0.31 13.46 12.94
C MET A 225 0.68 11.99 12.73
N SER A 226 1.33 11.70 11.60
CA SER A 226 1.80 10.37 11.24
C SER A 226 3.28 10.34 10.88
N ALA A 227 3.94 9.24 11.22
CA ALA A 227 5.30 8.94 10.81
C ALA A 227 5.27 7.78 9.81
N VAL A 228 5.77 8.01 8.60
CA VAL A 228 6.05 6.91 7.68
C VAL A 228 7.43 6.34 8.02
N ILE A 229 7.51 5.05 8.32
CA ILE A 229 8.79 4.35 8.48
C ILE A 229 9.05 3.58 7.19
N ASN A 230 9.96 4.10 6.36
CA ASN A 230 10.35 3.47 5.11
C ASN A 230 11.50 2.47 5.33
N THR A 231 11.23 1.21 5.02
CA THR A 231 12.12 0.05 5.17
C THR A 231 12.98 -0.24 3.94
N GLU A 232 12.87 0.53 2.84
CA GLU A 232 13.59 0.31 1.58
C GLU A 232 15.12 0.31 1.70
N LYS A 233 15.70 0.86 2.78
CA LYS A 233 17.14 0.79 3.05
C LYS A 233 17.58 -0.53 3.70
N LEU A 234 16.65 -1.35 4.21
CA LEU A 234 16.93 -2.68 4.79
C LEU A 234 17.14 -3.70 3.66
N ILE A 235 18.21 -3.55 2.90
CA ILE A 235 18.47 -4.24 1.63
C ILE A 235 19.41 -5.45 1.74
N ASP A 236 19.71 -5.90 2.96
CA ASP A 236 20.55 -7.07 3.19
C ASP A 236 19.96 -8.29 2.49
N LEU A 237 20.76 -8.96 1.67
CA LEU A 237 20.36 -10.15 0.91
C LEU A 237 21.46 -11.19 1.08
N GLY A 238 21.12 -12.33 1.66
CA GLY A 238 22.06 -13.43 1.85
C GLY A 238 22.21 -14.27 0.59
N ASP A 239 23.22 -15.13 0.59
CA ASP A 239 23.35 -16.20 -0.41
C ASP A 239 22.30 -17.29 -0.20
N VAL A 240 22.08 -18.09 -1.24
CA VAL A 240 21.28 -19.30 -1.13
C VAL A 240 22.05 -20.35 -0.32
N THR A 241 21.41 -20.87 0.72
CA THR A 241 21.99 -21.86 1.63
C THR A 241 21.04 -23.04 1.80
N HIS A 242 21.58 -24.25 1.96
CA HIS A 242 20.79 -25.43 2.30
C HIS A 242 20.81 -25.62 3.81
N ARG A 243 19.62 -25.62 4.43
CA ARG A 243 19.49 -25.82 5.88
C ARG A 243 18.39 -26.81 6.19
N VAL A 244 18.56 -27.55 7.28
CA VAL A 244 17.50 -28.41 7.82
C VAL A 244 16.57 -27.52 8.64
N LEU A 245 15.31 -27.40 8.20
CA LEU A 245 14.30 -26.63 8.92
C LEU A 245 13.75 -27.44 10.12
N PRO A 246 13.24 -26.78 11.17
CA PRO A 246 12.66 -27.47 12.32
C PRO A 246 11.57 -28.46 11.90
N GLY A 247 11.70 -29.72 12.34
CA GLY A 247 10.76 -30.80 12.02
C GLY A 247 11.04 -31.54 10.70
N LEU A 248 11.98 -31.07 9.88
CA LEU A 248 12.38 -31.73 8.66
C LEU A 248 13.71 -32.46 8.86
N SER A 249 13.96 -33.51 8.07
CA SER A 249 15.21 -34.25 8.07
C SER A 249 16.14 -33.85 6.92
N ASN A 250 15.56 -33.48 5.77
CA ASN A 250 16.31 -33.14 4.56
C ASN A 250 16.61 -31.63 4.49
N PRO A 251 17.82 -31.22 4.05
CA PRO A 251 18.12 -29.83 3.80
C PRO A 251 17.21 -29.22 2.72
N VAL A 252 16.78 -27.99 2.95
CA VAL A 252 15.94 -27.19 2.05
C VAL A 252 16.74 -25.97 1.59
N PRO A 253 16.73 -25.62 0.29
CA PRO A 253 17.35 -24.39 -0.17
C PRO A 253 16.57 -23.18 0.37
N THR A 254 17.31 -22.22 0.93
CA THR A 254 16.75 -21.04 1.60
C THR A 254 17.54 -19.80 1.26
N ILE A 255 16.90 -18.64 1.35
CA ILE A 255 17.55 -17.33 1.17
C ILE A 255 17.06 -16.34 2.23
N PHE A 256 17.98 -15.55 2.77
CA PHE A 256 17.67 -14.47 3.71
C PHE A 256 17.47 -13.16 2.96
N SER A 257 16.50 -12.34 3.38
CA SER A 257 16.33 -10.98 2.89
C SER A 257 15.83 -10.02 3.97
N GLY A 258 16.35 -8.79 3.94
CA GLY A 258 15.80 -7.65 4.66
C GLY A 258 14.49 -7.18 4.02
N ALA A 259 13.67 -6.48 4.81
CA ALA A 259 12.35 -6.02 4.41
C ALA A 259 12.36 -5.06 3.21
N GLY A 260 13.45 -4.32 3.01
CA GLY A 260 13.63 -3.37 1.91
C GLY A 260 14.12 -3.98 0.61
N VAL A 261 14.47 -5.27 0.59
CA VAL A 261 14.91 -5.92 -0.64
C VAL A 261 13.76 -5.96 -1.65
N VAL A 262 14.01 -5.46 -2.86
CA VAL A 262 13.07 -5.57 -3.98
C VAL A 262 12.87 -7.03 -4.36
N THR A 263 11.63 -7.45 -4.54
CA THR A 263 11.23 -8.85 -4.79
C THR A 263 12.01 -9.48 -5.94
N ARG A 264 12.18 -8.75 -7.06
CA ARG A 264 12.96 -9.18 -8.21
C ARG A 264 14.39 -9.60 -7.83
N ARG A 265 15.05 -8.87 -6.93
CA ARG A 265 16.43 -9.17 -6.51
C ARG A 265 16.53 -10.52 -5.79
N VAL A 266 15.51 -10.90 -5.02
CA VAL A 266 15.44 -12.23 -4.38
C VAL A 266 15.21 -13.32 -5.42
N ALA A 267 14.33 -13.07 -6.39
CA ALA A 267 14.09 -13.99 -7.51
C ALA A 267 15.36 -14.21 -8.34
N ASP A 268 16.06 -13.15 -8.75
CA ASP A 268 17.29 -13.24 -9.54
C ASP A 268 18.40 -14.00 -8.78
N ALA A 269 18.50 -13.79 -7.46
CA ALA A 269 19.44 -14.51 -6.61
C ALA A 269 19.15 -16.01 -6.55
N ALA A 270 17.86 -16.41 -6.47
CA ALA A 270 17.45 -17.80 -6.55
C ALA A 270 17.70 -18.42 -7.94
N GLU A 271 17.38 -17.68 -9.00
CA GLU A 271 17.51 -18.14 -10.40
C GLU A 271 18.97 -18.43 -10.78
N LYS A 272 19.93 -17.66 -10.25
CA LYS A 272 21.37 -17.94 -10.40
C LYS A 272 21.79 -19.32 -9.90
N HIS A 273 20.97 -20.01 -9.11
CA HIS A 273 21.21 -21.36 -8.62
C HIS A 273 20.23 -22.39 -9.20
N GLY A 274 19.50 -22.04 -10.26
CA GLY A 274 18.48 -22.90 -10.86
C GLY A 274 17.29 -23.14 -9.94
N LEU A 275 17.03 -22.21 -9.02
CA LEU A 275 15.93 -22.25 -8.06
C LEU A 275 14.92 -21.14 -8.36
N VAL A 276 13.74 -21.26 -7.76
CA VAL A 276 12.62 -20.36 -7.95
C VAL A 276 12.23 -19.75 -6.61
N PHE A 277 12.20 -18.42 -6.58
CA PHE A 277 11.46 -17.68 -5.56
C PHE A 277 9.98 -17.64 -5.97
N ALA A 278 9.11 -18.18 -5.11
CA ALA A 278 7.69 -18.40 -5.43
C ALA A 278 6.83 -17.13 -5.32
N VAL A 279 7.23 -16.16 -4.50
CA VAL A 279 6.46 -14.93 -4.31
C VAL A 279 6.71 -13.98 -5.48
N ASP A 280 5.77 -13.91 -6.41
CA ASP A 280 5.90 -13.22 -7.68
C ASP A 280 4.72 -12.28 -8.02
N PRO A 281 4.44 -11.27 -7.18
CA PRO A 281 3.42 -10.27 -7.49
C PRO A 281 3.76 -9.53 -8.80
N THR A 282 2.76 -9.02 -9.50
CA THR A 282 2.95 -8.22 -10.73
C THR A 282 3.87 -7.03 -10.52
N SER A 283 3.93 -6.50 -9.29
CA SER A 283 4.81 -5.40 -8.90
C SER A 283 6.21 -5.84 -8.47
N ALA A 284 6.66 -7.07 -8.74
CA ALA A 284 7.93 -7.62 -8.22
C ALA A 284 9.17 -6.76 -8.49
N ASP A 285 9.16 -5.95 -9.55
CA ASP A 285 10.26 -5.04 -9.90
C ASP A 285 10.32 -3.77 -9.02
N ALA A 286 9.32 -3.55 -8.16
CA ALA A 286 9.24 -2.42 -7.24
C ALA A 286 8.79 -2.79 -5.81
N SER A 287 7.99 -3.84 -5.63
CA SER A 287 7.53 -4.28 -4.31
C SER A 287 8.69 -4.83 -3.50
N CYS A 288 8.67 -4.55 -2.20
CA CYS A 288 9.69 -5.00 -1.26
C CYS A 288 9.20 -6.17 -0.41
N ILE A 289 10.15 -6.97 0.06
CA ILE A 289 9.91 -8.19 0.86
C ILE A 289 9.03 -7.94 2.09
N GLY A 290 9.24 -6.86 2.84
CA GLY A 290 8.42 -6.54 4.01
C GLY A 290 6.96 -6.32 3.65
N GLY A 291 6.70 -5.62 2.55
CA GLY A 291 5.36 -5.43 2.01
C GLY A 291 4.72 -6.73 1.54
N ASN A 292 5.48 -7.61 0.89
CA ASN A 292 4.97 -8.92 0.47
C ASN A 292 4.53 -9.78 1.65
N ILE A 293 5.28 -9.75 2.76
CA ILE A 293 4.93 -10.46 4.00
C ILE A 293 3.67 -9.83 4.61
N ALA A 294 3.67 -8.50 4.79
CA ALA A 294 2.55 -7.76 5.37
C ALA A 294 1.23 -7.95 4.61
N MET A 295 1.31 -8.10 3.29
CA MET A 295 0.16 -8.31 2.40
C MET A 295 -0.15 -9.78 2.14
N ASN A 296 0.67 -10.71 2.64
CA ASN A 296 0.66 -12.13 2.27
C ASN A 296 0.61 -12.31 0.73
N ALA A 297 1.53 -11.66 0.02
CA ALA A 297 1.51 -11.54 -1.44
C ALA A 297 1.51 -12.91 -2.13
N GLY A 298 0.75 -13.01 -3.22
CA GLY A 298 0.81 -14.14 -4.14
C GLY A 298 1.31 -13.66 -5.50
N GLY A 299 0.95 -14.43 -6.52
CA GLY A 299 1.25 -14.18 -7.92
C GLY A 299 0.89 -15.43 -8.71
N LYS A 300 1.31 -15.51 -9.97
CA LYS A 300 0.94 -16.65 -10.83
C LYS A 300 1.47 -17.98 -10.29
N LYS A 301 2.64 -17.99 -9.64
CA LYS A 301 3.24 -19.19 -9.03
C LYS A 301 2.52 -19.64 -7.76
N ALA A 302 1.58 -18.87 -7.23
CA ALA A 302 0.81 -19.28 -6.04
C ALA A 302 -0.06 -20.52 -6.30
N VAL A 303 -0.37 -20.82 -7.56
CA VAL A 303 -1.01 -22.08 -7.96
C VAL A 303 -0.14 -23.29 -7.58
N LEU A 304 1.19 -23.17 -7.60
CA LEU A 304 2.13 -24.22 -7.21
C LEU A 304 2.41 -24.21 -5.70
N TRP A 305 2.91 -23.08 -5.21
CA TRP A 305 3.56 -23.01 -3.89
C TRP A 305 2.87 -22.06 -2.91
N GLY A 306 1.67 -21.57 -3.24
CA GLY A 306 0.91 -20.66 -2.37
C GLY A 306 1.48 -19.24 -2.32
N THR A 307 1.08 -18.51 -1.28
CA THR A 307 1.42 -17.08 -1.08
C THR A 307 2.69 -16.95 -0.23
N ALA A 308 3.03 -15.72 0.16
CA ALA A 308 4.21 -15.44 0.99
C ALA A 308 4.27 -16.33 2.24
N LEU A 309 3.17 -16.47 2.98
CA LEU A 309 3.07 -17.33 4.17
C LEU A 309 3.53 -18.77 3.91
N ASP A 310 3.12 -19.33 2.77
CA ASP A 310 3.42 -20.72 2.42
C ASP A 310 4.92 -20.95 2.18
N ASN A 311 5.69 -19.88 1.93
CA ASN A 311 7.09 -19.90 1.53
C ASN A 311 8.06 -19.36 2.60
N LEU A 312 7.56 -18.93 3.75
CA LEU A 312 8.39 -18.41 4.85
C LEU A 312 8.88 -19.54 5.74
N ALA A 313 10.19 -19.61 5.93
CA ALA A 313 10.80 -20.41 6.99
C ALA A 313 10.81 -19.61 8.31
N THR A 314 11.22 -18.34 8.24
CA THR A 314 11.20 -17.41 9.38
C THR A 314 10.92 -15.99 8.93
N TRP A 315 10.37 -15.16 9.82
CA TRP A 315 10.38 -13.70 9.66
C TRP A 315 10.57 -13.01 11.01
N ARG A 316 11.15 -11.82 10.96
CA ARG A 316 11.37 -10.96 12.12
C ARG A 316 10.58 -9.67 11.93
N MET A 317 10.01 -9.20 13.03
CA MET A 317 9.31 -7.93 13.08
C MET A 317 9.52 -7.21 14.41
N VAL A 318 9.10 -5.95 14.45
CA VAL A 318 8.97 -5.15 15.65
C VAL A 318 7.50 -4.90 15.93
N ASP A 319 7.04 -5.25 17.13
CA ASP A 319 5.65 -5.04 17.55
C ASP A 319 5.38 -3.58 17.99
N PRO A 320 4.12 -3.19 18.26
CA PRO A 320 3.78 -1.81 18.64
C PRO A 320 4.41 -1.32 19.95
N ASP A 321 4.85 -2.23 20.83
CA ASP A 321 5.58 -1.91 22.06
C ASP A 321 7.09 -1.69 21.82
N GLY A 322 7.51 -1.84 20.56
CA GLY A 322 8.89 -1.75 20.14
C GLY A 322 9.72 -2.98 20.53
N ASN A 323 9.10 -4.13 20.79
CA ASN A 323 9.82 -5.37 21.05
C ASN A 323 10.08 -6.13 19.76
N TRP A 324 11.17 -6.90 19.74
CA TRP A 324 11.43 -7.85 18.68
C TRP A 324 10.44 -9.01 18.77
N LEU A 325 9.99 -9.48 17.62
CA LEU A 325 9.21 -10.69 17.46
C LEU A 325 9.81 -11.51 16.32
N ASP A 326 10.43 -12.63 16.69
CA ASP A 326 10.87 -13.66 15.75
C ASP A 326 9.78 -14.72 15.60
N VAL A 327 9.43 -15.04 14.35
CA VAL A 327 8.49 -16.09 14.00
C VAL A 327 9.19 -17.16 13.19
N GLU A 328 9.11 -18.41 13.65
CA GLU A 328 9.69 -19.57 12.98
C GLU A 328 8.60 -20.60 12.65
N ARG A 329 8.49 -20.97 11.37
CA ARG A 329 7.58 -22.03 10.93
C ARG A 329 8.17 -23.39 11.27
N LEU A 330 7.43 -24.18 12.04
CA LEU A 330 7.79 -25.54 12.44
C LEU A 330 7.08 -26.54 11.53
N ASP A 331 7.70 -27.70 11.32
CA ASP A 331 7.10 -28.84 10.59
C ASP A 331 6.59 -28.40 9.20
N HIS A 332 7.40 -27.60 8.50
CA HIS A 332 7.06 -26.97 7.22
C HIS A 332 6.77 -28.02 6.13
N ASN A 333 5.57 -28.04 5.55
CA ASN A 333 5.18 -29.04 4.53
C ASN A 333 5.77 -28.82 3.12
N LEU A 334 6.51 -27.73 2.92
CA LEU A 334 7.17 -27.30 1.66
C LEU A 334 6.19 -27.07 0.49
N GLY A 335 4.91 -26.96 0.80
CA GLY A 335 3.84 -26.68 -0.15
C GLY A 335 2.84 -25.72 0.47
N LYS A 336 1.59 -25.81 0.02
CA LYS A 336 0.54 -24.91 0.48
C LYS A 336 0.16 -25.24 1.92
N ILE A 337 0.11 -24.24 2.78
CA ILE A 337 -0.12 -24.39 4.22
C ILE A 337 -1.47 -25.02 4.56
N HIS A 338 -2.47 -24.84 3.68
CA HIS A 338 -3.82 -25.38 3.90
C HIS A 338 -3.96 -26.87 3.59
N ASP A 339 -2.96 -27.48 2.96
CA ASP A 339 -2.91 -28.93 2.75
C ASP A 339 -2.38 -29.66 4.01
N GLN A 340 -1.77 -28.92 4.95
CA GLN A 340 -1.29 -29.45 6.23
C GLN A 340 -2.44 -29.48 7.24
N ALA A 341 -2.60 -30.57 7.98
CA ALA A 341 -3.64 -30.67 9.01
C ALA A 341 -3.48 -29.58 10.09
N LEU A 342 -2.26 -29.39 10.58
CA LEU A 342 -1.91 -28.43 11.61
C LEU A 342 -0.61 -27.71 11.24
N ALA A 343 -0.65 -26.39 11.09
CA ALA A 343 0.51 -25.54 10.90
C ALA A 343 0.95 -24.96 12.25
N ARG A 344 2.26 -24.93 12.49
CA ARG A 344 2.83 -24.59 13.80
C ARG A 344 3.87 -23.49 13.65
N PHE A 345 3.84 -22.52 14.56
CA PHE A 345 4.74 -21.37 14.55
C PHE A 345 5.29 -21.14 15.95
N ARG A 346 6.62 -21.12 16.09
CA ARG A 346 7.25 -20.63 17.33
C ARG A 346 7.34 -19.11 17.25
N LEU A 347 6.77 -18.45 18.23
CA LEU A 347 6.85 -17.00 18.41
C LEU A 347 7.77 -16.71 19.59
N THR A 348 8.72 -15.80 19.41
CA THR A 348 9.66 -15.40 20.45
C THR A 348 9.73 -13.89 20.50
N TRP A 349 9.26 -13.32 21.61
CA TRP A 349 9.39 -11.89 21.87
C TRP A 349 10.66 -11.62 22.67
N SER A 350 11.42 -10.62 22.27
CA SER A 350 12.60 -10.15 23.01
C SER A 350 12.64 -8.64 23.13
N ASP A 351 13.28 -8.16 24.20
CA ASP A 351 13.36 -6.73 24.53
C ASP A 351 14.05 -5.96 23.39
N GLY A 352 13.34 -5.02 22.78
CA GLY A 352 13.88 -4.21 21.68
C GLY A 352 14.97 -3.21 22.09
N LYS A 353 15.38 -3.16 23.36
CA LYS A 353 16.57 -2.41 23.81
C LYS A 353 17.86 -3.20 23.66
N ALA A 354 17.78 -4.50 23.43
CA ALA A 354 18.90 -5.38 23.13
C ALA A 354 18.78 -5.93 21.70
N ALA A 355 19.83 -6.61 21.23
CA ALA A 355 19.73 -7.35 19.98
C ALA A 355 18.67 -8.48 20.09
N PRO A 356 18.06 -8.88 18.97
CA PRO A 356 17.05 -9.95 18.95
C PRO A 356 17.52 -11.20 19.69
N GLN A 357 16.61 -11.83 20.43
CA GLN A 357 16.81 -13.06 21.21
C GLN A 357 17.81 -12.99 22.38
N VAL A 358 18.50 -11.87 22.60
CA VAL A 358 19.42 -11.72 23.75
C VAL A 358 18.68 -11.68 25.08
N LYS A 359 17.58 -10.93 25.15
CA LYS A 359 16.73 -10.82 26.34
C LYS A 359 15.30 -11.20 25.98
N VAL A 360 15.02 -12.51 26.00
CA VAL A 360 13.69 -13.05 25.72
C VAL A 360 12.71 -12.62 26.82
N LEU A 361 11.57 -12.08 26.40
CA LEU A 361 10.47 -11.67 27.28
C LEU A 361 9.45 -12.81 27.43
N ARG A 362 9.09 -13.44 26.31
CA ARG A 362 8.20 -14.61 26.27
C ARG A 362 8.41 -15.41 24.99
N SER A 363 8.01 -16.67 25.02
CA SER A 363 7.90 -17.50 23.81
C SER A 363 6.68 -18.42 23.90
N GLU A 364 6.04 -18.66 22.78
CA GLU A 364 4.92 -19.59 22.66
C GLU A 364 4.92 -20.29 21.30
N VAL A 365 4.15 -21.36 21.18
CA VAL A 365 3.91 -22.04 19.90
C VAL A 365 2.43 -21.87 19.56
N LEU A 366 2.15 -21.26 18.41
CA LEU A 366 0.81 -21.22 17.83
C LEU A 366 0.59 -22.45 16.97
N GLU A 367 -0.52 -23.15 17.19
CA GLU A 367 -0.98 -24.27 16.39
C GLU A 367 -2.30 -23.92 15.74
N ILE A 368 -2.36 -23.96 14.41
CA ILE A 368 -3.50 -23.50 13.62
C ILE A 368 -3.83 -24.59 12.60
N GLU A 369 -5.09 -25.00 12.53
CA GLU A 369 -5.56 -25.89 11.46
C GLU A 369 -5.26 -25.28 10.09
N GLY A 370 -4.54 -25.99 9.22
CA GLY A 370 -4.09 -25.42 7.95
C GLY A 370 -5.24 -24.91 7.09
N ALA A 371 -6.39 -25.60 7.13
CA ALA A 371 -7.60 -25.21 6.43
C ALA A 371 -8.10 -23.79 6.80
N LYS A 372 -7.77 -23.25 7.98
CA LYS A 372 -8.17 -21.89 8.39
C LYS A 372 -7.47 -20.78 7.61
N PHE A 373 -6.34 -21.06 6.95
CA PHE A 373 -5.62 -20.07 6.14
C PHE A 373 -6.24 -19.84 4.75
N ARG A 374 -7.25 -20.63 4.36
CA ARG A 374 -7.97 -20.48 3.09
C ARG A 374 -9.46 -20.65 3.31
N LYS A 375 -10.24 -19.70 2.79
CA LYS A 375 -11.69 -19.82 2.81
C LYS A 375 -12.14 -20.71 1.67
N ALA A 376 -12.90 -21.75 2.01
CA ALA A 376 -13.48 -22.67 1.04
C ALA A 376 -14.23 -21.89 -0.05
N GLY A 377 -13.91 -22.17 -1.32
CA GLY A 377 -14.51 -21.53 -2.50
C GLY A 377 -13.97 -20.13 -2.87
N LEU A 378 -13.24 -19.45 -1.98
CA LEU A 378 -12.69 -18.10 -2.24
C LEU A 378 -11.16 -18.09 -2.39
N GLY A 379 -10.46 -19.10 -1.86
CA GLY A 379 -9.00 -19.15 -1.84
C GLY A 379 -8.44 -18.28 -0.71
N LYS A 380 -7.59 -17.30 -1.05
CA LYS A 380 -7.06 -16.33 -0.07
C LYS A 380 -8.18 -15.37 0.35
N ASP A 381 -8.60 -15.43 1.61
CA ASP A 381 -9.53 -14.45 2.18
C ASP A 381 -8.75 -13.24 2.70
N VAL A 382 -8.72 -12.15 1.92
CA VAL A 382 -8.03 -10.92 2.32
C VAL A 382 -8.75 -10.16 3.44
N THR A 383 -10.00 -10.51 3.76
CA THR A 383 -10.79 -9.83 4.81
C THR A 383 -10.48 -10.36 6.21
N ASP A 384 -9.98 -11.61 6.32
CA ASP A 384 -9.50 -12.16 7.58
C ASP A 384 -8.14 -11.57 7.96
N LYS A 385 -8.17 -10.40 8.58
CA LYS A 385 -6.99 -9.74 9.13
C LYS A 385 -6.52 -10.38 10.43
N PHE A 386 -7.34 -11.17 11.12
CA PHE A 386 -6.93 -11.80 12.36
C PHE A 386 -6.04 -13.02 12.09
N LEU A 387 -6.36 -13.79 11.05
CA LEU A 387 -5.59 -14.94 10.57
C LEU A 387 -5.17 -15.90 11.70
N SER A 388 -6.14 -16.22 12.56
CA SER A 388 -5.95 -17.04 13.78
C SER A 388 -4.86 -16.53 14.73
N GLY A 389 -4.60 -15.22 14.74
CA GLY A 389 -3.62 -14.59 15.63
C GLY A 389 -2.18 -14.64 15.11
N LEU A 390 -1.92 -15.14 13.90
CA LEU A 390 -0.58 -15.19 13.32
C LEU A 390 -0.06 -13.75 13.05
N PRO A 391 1.05 -13.31 13.67
CA PRO A 391 1.52 -11.94 13.54
C PRO A 391 2.18 -11.62 12.20
N GLY A 392 2.09 -10.36 11.78
CA GLY A 392 2.74 -9.79 10.60
C GLY A 392 2.13 -10.15 9.25
N ILE A 393 1.56 -11.35 9.11
CA ILE A 393 1.05 -11.86 7.82
C ILE A 393 -0.37 -11.39 7.57
N GLN A 394 -0.60 -10.76 6.40
CA GLN A 394 -1.91 -10.21 5.99
C GLN A 394 -2.41 -9.05 6.88
N LYS A 395 -1.54 -8.50 7.71
CA LYS A 395 -1.85 -7.44 8.69
C LYS A 395 -1.70 -6.04 8.13
N GLU A 396 -1.07 -5.91 6.97
CA GLU A 396 -0.85 -4.63 6.30
C GLU A 396 -0.12 -3.60 7.20
N GLY A 397 0.72 -4.08 8.13
CA GLY A 397 1.47 -3.24 9.06
C GLY A 397 0.72 -2.84 10.35
N CYS A 398 -0.52 -3.30 10.54
CA CYS A 398 -1.35 -2.93 11.70
C CYS A 398 -0.88 -3.54 13.04
N ASP A 399 -0.06 -4.59 13.02
CA ASP A 399 0.43 -5.27 14.23
C ASP A 399 1.97 -5.24 14.36
N GLY A 400 2.65 -4.45 13.53
CA GLY A 400 4.09 -4.24 13.62
C GLY A 400 4.77 -4.05 12.26
N LEU A 401 6.11 -3.97 12.31
CA LEU A 401 6.97 -3.73 11.14
C LEU A 401 7.84 -4.95 10.87
N ILE A 402 7.65 -5.58 9.71
CA ILE A 402 8.56 -6.62 9.22
C ILE A 402 9.93 -6.00 8.95
N THR A 403 11.01 -6.63 9.45
CA THR A 403 12.38 -6.15 9.25
C THR A 403 13.22 -7.08 8.39
N SER A 404 13.01 -8.39 8.48
CA SER A 404 13.75 -9.39 7.71
C SER A 404 13.04 -10.74 7.68
N ALA A 405 13.45 -11.64 6.78
CA ALA A 405 12.89 -12.97 6.64
C ALA A 405 13.86 -13.98 6.02
N THR A 406 13.61 -15.26 6.28
CA THR A 406 14.20 -16.39 5.55
C THR A 406 13.11 -17.13 4.77
N TRP A 407 13.36 -17.34 3.49
CA TRP A 407 12.44 -17.95 2.55
C TRP A 407 12.91 -19.33 2.14
N ILE A 408 11.99 -20.25 1.89
CA ILE A 408 12.27 -21.47 1.15
C ILE A 408 12.27 -21.18 -0.36
N LEU A 409 13.12 -21.90 -1.09
CA LEU A 409 13.20 -21.83 -2.55
C LEU A 409 12.76 -23.15 -3.16
N HIS A 410 12.28 -23.08 -4.39
CA HIS A 410 11.72 -24.24 -5.10
C HIS A 410 12.52 -24.56 -6.36
N ARG A 411 12.21 -25.69 -6.98
CA ARG A 411 12.67 -26.03 -8.32
C ARG A 411 11.46 -26.12 -9.24
N MET A 412 11.51 -25.42 -10.38
CA MET A 412 10.49 -25.58 -11.42
C MET A 412 10.65 -26.95 -12.09
N PRO A 413 9.55 -27.63 -12.48
CA PRO A 413 9.66 -28.80 -13.33
C PRO A 413 10.41 -28.49 -14.64
N LYS A 414 11.09 -29.50 -15.19
CA LYS A 414 12.01 -29.33 -16.34
C LYS A 414 11.33 -28.87 -17.62
N HIS A 415 10.10 -29.31 -17.86
CA HIS A 415 9.37 -29.03 -19.09
C HIS A 415 8.13 -28.19 -18.77
N MET A 416 7.88 -27.17 -19.57
CA MET A 416 6.73 -26.29 -19.44
C MET A 416 6.19 -25.92 -20.82
N ARG A 417 4.87 -25.87 -20.95
CA ARG A 417 4.15 -25.40 -22.13
C ARG A 417 3.07 -24.41 -21.72
N THR A 418 2.92 -23.35 -22.49
CA THR A 418 1.86 -22.35 -22.29
C THR A 418 0.75 -22.58 -23.31
N VAL A 419 -0.48 -22.73 -22.83
CA VAL A 419 -1.69 -22.87 -23.65
C VAL A 419 -2.48 -21.57 -23.59
N CYS A 420 -2.97 -21.12 -24.74
CA CYS A 420 -3.81 -19.93 -24.87
C CYS A 420 -5.16 -20.33 -25.48
N LEU A 421 -6.24 -20.15 -24.71
CA LEU A 421 -7.61 -20.47 -25.11
C LEU A 421 -8.38 -19.17 -25.35
N GLU A 422 -8.82 -18.95 -26.58
CA GLU A 422 -9.57 -17.74 -26.99
C GLU A 422 -11.07 -18.02 -27.07
N PHE A 423 -11.85 -17.32 -26.25
CA PHE A 423 -13.30 -17.44 -26.21
C PHE A 423 -13.95 -16.24 -26.89
N PHE A 424 -14.67 -16.48 -27.99
CA PHE A 424 -15.36 -15.44 -28.76
C PHE A 424 -16.85 -15.29 -28.39
N GLY A 425 -17.39 -16.23 -27.62
CA GLY A 425 -18.77 -16.23 -27.11
C GLY A 425 -18.97 -15.30 -25.92
N GLN A 426 -19.90 -15.60 -25.03
CA GLN A 426 -20.05 -14.80 -23.81
C GLN A 426 -18.92 -15.13 -22.83
N ALA A 427 -18.46 -14.13 -22.07
CA ALA A 427 -17.39 -14.33 -21.07
C ALA A 427 -17.72 -15.46 -20.06
N ARG A 428 -19.00 -15.60 -19.71
CA ARG A 428 -19.47 -16.68 -18.81
C ARG A 428 -19.21 -18.08 -19.34
N ASP A 429 -19.08 -18.25 -20.66
CA ASP A 429 -18.88 -19.55 -21.30
C ASP A 429 -17.45 -20.06 -21.10
N ALA A 430 -16.51 -19.18 -20.73
CA ALA A 430 -15.12 -19.54 -20.41
C ALA A 430 -14.93 -19.97 -18.94
N ILE A 431 -15.84 -19.59 -18.05
CA ILE A 431 -15.73 -19.86 -16.60
C ILE A 431 -15.72 -21.37 -16.30
N PRO A 432 -16.60 -22.22 -16.88
CA PRO A 432 -16.54 -23.67 -16.66
C PRO A 432 -15.19 -24.27 -17.06
N SER A 433 -14.57 -23.78 -18.13
CA SER A 433 -13.27 -24.26 -18.59
C SER A 433 -12.16 -24.06 -17.55
N ILE A 434 -12.20 -22.99 -16.74
CA ILE A 434 -11.23 -22.78 -15.65
C ILE A 434 -11.30 -23.95 -14.65
N VAL A 435 -12.51 -24.34 -14.25
CA VAL A 435 -12.73 -25.42 -13.28
C VAL A 435 -12.37 -26.77 -13.89
N GLU A 436 -12.74 -27.01 -15.14
CA GLU A 436 -12.44 -28.26 -15.87
C GLU A 436 -10.94 -28.44 -16.09
N ILE A 437 -10.22 -27.40 -16.53
CA ILE A 437 -8.76 -27.42 -16.72
C ILE A 437 -8.07 -27.73 -15.38
N LYS A 438 -8.49 -27.06 -14.31
CA LYS A 438 -7.94 -27.31 -12.98
C LYS A 438 -8.20 -28.74 -12.52
N ALA A 439 -9.44 -29.22 -12.64
CA ALA A 439 -9.80 -30.58 -12.23
C ALA A 439 -9.04 -31.65 -13.02
N TYR A 440 -8.89 -31.45 -14.33
CA TYR A 440 -8.13 -32.32 -15.21
C TYR A 440 -6.65 -32.39 -14.80
N LEU A 441 -6.00 -31.24 -14.61
CA LEU A 441 -4.59 -31.19 -14.23
C LEU A 441 -4.34 -31.65 -12.79
N ASP A 442 -5.28 -31.41 -11.87
CA ASP A 442 -5.22 -31.96 -10.50
C ASP A 442 -5.28 -33.50 -10.50
N ASP A 443 -6.11 -34.12 -11.35
CA ASP A 443 -6.19 -35.58 -11.50
C ASP A 443 -4.90 -36.17 -12.09
N LEU A 444 -4.33 -35.51 -13.11
CA LEU A 444 -3.04 -35.91 -13.67
C LEU A 444 -1.91 -35.79 -12.64
N SER A 445 -1.83 -34.67 -11.94
CA SER A 445 -0.79 -34.40 -10.94
C SER A 445 -0.82 -35.42 -9.79
N LYS A 446 -2.01 -35.82 -9.32
CA LYS A 446 -2.17 -36.90 -8.32
C LYS A 446 -1.59 -38.24 -8.77
N LYS A 447 -1.49 -38.48 -10.08
CA LYS A 447 -0.92 -39.68 -10.68
C LYS A 447 0.57 -39.51 -11.05
N GLY A 448 1.21 -38.43 -10.59
CA GLY A 448 2.59 -38.10 -10.93
C GLY A 448 2.78 -37.49 -12.32
N GLY A 449 1.68 -37.06 -12.95
CA GLY A 449 1.68 -36.42 -14.27
C GLY A 449 1.95 -34.91 -14.22
N PRO A 450 1.71 -34.21 -15.34
CA PRO A 450 1.83 -32.76 -15.43
C PRO A 450 0.93 -32.04 -14.43
N LEU A 451 1.31 -30.82 -14.10
CA LEU A 451 0.64 -29.96 -13.14
C LEU A 451 0.40 -28.57 -13.72
N LEU A 452 -0.57 -27.86 -13.14
CA LEU A 452 -0.87 -26.48 -13.50
C LEU A 452 0.09 -25.54 -12.76
N ALA A 453 0.95 -24.85 -13.48
CA ALA A 453 1.92 -23.90 -12.94
C ALA A 453 1.37 -22.47 -12.81
N GLY A 454 0.40 -22.12 -13.65
CA GLY A 454 -0.30 -20.84 -13.61
C GLY A 454 -1.54 -20.89 -14.49
N LEU A 455 -2.57 -20.13 -14.14
CA LEU A 455 -3.78 -20.00 -14.93
C LEU A 455 -4.35 -18.59 -14.78
N GLU A 456 -4.16 -17.79 -15.82
CA GLU A 456 -4.59 -16.40 -15.88
C GLU A 456 -5.80 -16.26 -16.81
N HIS A 457 -6.65 -15.28 -16.53
CA HIS A 457 -7.77 -14.92 -17.40
C HIS A 457 -7.80 -13.43 -17.66
N LEU A 458 -8.15 -13.05 -18.89
CA LEU A 458 -8.24 -11.66 -19.34
C LEU A 458 -9.58 -11.46 -20.04
N ASP A 459 -10.37 -10.47 -19.61
CA ASP A 459 -11.62 -10.08 -20.29
C ASP A 459 -11.37 -9.14 -21.48
N ASP A 460 -12.40 -8.87 -22.27
CA ASP A 460 -12.27 -8.01 -23.46
C ASP A 460 -11.87 -6.56 -23.18
N ARG A 461 -12.07 -6.05 -21.96
CA ARG A 461 -11.62 -4.71 -21.57
C ARG A 461 -10.11 -4.72 -21.35
N TYR A 462 -9.60 -5.71 -20.63
CA TYR A 462 -8.17 -5.91 -20.44
C TYR A 462 -7.46 -6.19 -21.76
N LEU A 463 -8.01 -7.07 -22.61
CA LEU A 463 -7.45 -7.40 -23.91
C LEU A 463 -7.30 -6.15 -24.80
N LYS A 464 -8.30 -5.25 -24.80
CA LYS A 464 -8.20 -3.96 -25.50
C LYS A 464 -7.11 -3.07 -24.90
N ALA A 465 -7.09 -2.96 -23.57
CA ALA A 465 -6.15 -2.08 -22.86
C ALA A 465 -4.69 -2.47 -23.11
N VAL A 466 -4.38 -3.77 -23.20
CA VAL A 466 -3.02 -4.27 -23.45
C VAL A 466 -2.69 -4.42 -24.94
N GLY A 467 -3.59 -4.04 -25.85
CA GLY A 467 -3.38 -4.19 -27.29
C GLY A 467 -3.25 -5.65 -27.73
N TYR A 468 -4.00 -6.56 -27.11
CA TYR A 468 -3.92 -7.99 -27.40
C TYR A 468 -4.20 -8.29 -28.89
N SER A 469 -3.35 -9.14 -29.48
CA SER A 469 -3.50 -9.61 -30.86
C SER A 469 -4.01 -11.05 -30.89
N THR A 470 -5.20 -11.25 -31.47
CA THR A 470 -5.85 -12.55 -31.65
C THR A 470 -4.92 -13.56 -32.34
N LYS A 471 -4.80 -14.76 -31.75
CA LYS A 471 -3.90 -15.84 -32.21
C LYS A 471 -4.60 -16.83 -33.13
N SER A 472 -5.90 -17.02 -32.95
CA SER A 472 -6.69 -17.87 -33.85
C SER A 472 -6.97 -17.18 -35.19
N LYS A 473 -7.40 -17.97 -36.19
CA LYS A 473 -7.82 -17.46 -37.52
C LYS A 473 -9.18 -16.74 -37.51
N ARG A 474 -9.81 -16.57 -36.33
CA ARG A 474 -11.12 -15.93 -36.21
C ARG A 474 -10.97 -14.42 -36.27
N ASN A 475 -11.92 -13.77 -36.94
CA ASN A 475 -11.96 -12.31 -36.99
C ASN A 475 -12.53 -11.75 -35.68
N GLY A 476 -11.92 -10.67 -35.20
CA GLY A 476 -12.36 -9.94 -34.00
C GLY A 476 -11.55 -10.23 -32.75
N LEU A 477 -11.83 -9.47 -31.69
CA LEU A 477 -11.20 -9.62 -30.39
C LEU A 477 -11.96 -10.66 -29.54
N PRO A 478 -11.28 -11.62 -28.89
CA PRO A 478 -11.92 -12.53 -27.95
C PRO A 478 -12.65 -11.77 -26.84
N LYS A 479 -13.72 -12.38 -26.33
CA LYS A 479 -14.43 -11.92 -25.13
C LYS A 479 -13.73 -12.29 -23.83
N MET A 480 -12.99 -13.39 -23.86
CA MET A 480 -12.09 -13.79 -22.79
C MET A 480 -10.92 -14.57 -23.38
N VAL A 481 -9.75 -14.48 -22.75
CA VAL A 481 -8.60 -15.34 -23.00
C VAL A 481 -8.23 -16.02 -21.69
N LEU A 482 -7.99 -17.33 -21.72
CA LEU A 482 -7.34 -18.08 -20.64
C LEU A 482 -5.91 -18.43 -21.07
N ILE A 483 -4.95 -18.18 -20.20
CA ILE A 483 -3.53 -18.50 -20.41
C ILE A 483 -3.10 -19.44 -19.29
N GLY A 484 -2.76 -20.68 -19.64
CA GLY A 484 -2.36 -21.71 -18.69
C GLY A 484 -0.91 -22.13 -18.93
N ASP A 485 -0.09 -22.11 -17.87
CA ASP A 485 1.23 -22.74 -17.88
C ASP A 485 1.10 -24.16 -17.32
N ILE A 486 1.45 -25.17 -18.11
CA ILE A 486 1.42 -26.59 -17.73
C ILE A 486 2.87 -27.08 -17.66
N ALA A 487 3.26 -27.63 -16.52
CA ALA A 487 4.64 -28.04 -16.25
C ALA A 487 4.73 -29.48 -15.77
N GLY A 488 5.88 -30.13 -15.98
CA GLY A 488 6.12 -31.50 -15.55
C GLY A 488 7.56 -31.97 -15.79
N GLU A 489 7.90 -33.13 -15.22
CA GLU A 489 9.23 -33.75 -15.38
C GLU A 489 9.37 -34.54 -16.68
N ASN A 490 8.27 -34.90 -17.33
CA ASN A 490 8.24 -35.64 -18.59
C ASN A 490 7.63 -34.78 -19.71
N GLU A 491 8.41 -34.54 -20.76
CA GLU A 491 8.01 -33.69 -21.89
C GLU A 491 6.79 -34.21 -22.65
N GLU A 492 6.72 -35.52 -22.93
CA GLU A 492 5.61 -36.13 -23.66
C GLU A 492 4.31 -36.05 -22.87
N ALA A 493 4.38 -36.26 -21.55
CA ALA A 493 3.23 -36.10 -20.68
C ALA A 493 2.71 -34.66 -20.66
N VAL A 494 3.62 -33.68 -20.55
CA VAL A 494 3.26 -32.25 -20.64
C VAL A 494 2.62 -31.95 -22.01
N ALA A 495 3.20 -32.48 -23.09
CA ALA A 495 2.66 -32.32 -24.44
C ALA A 495 1.28 -32.95 -24.63
N ALA A 496 1.00 -34.08 -23.99
CA ALA A 496 -0.30 -34.75 -24.07
C ALA A 496 -1.39 -34.04 -23.24
N ALA A 497 -1.00 -33.29 -22.20
CA ALA A 497 -1.91 -32.52 -21.35
C ALA A 497 -2.24 -31.12 -21.90
N THR A 498 -1.53 -30.67 -22.93
CA THR A 498 -1.69 -29.35 -23.59
C THR A 498 -2.36 -29.50 -24.94
#